data_AF-A0A162KKY6-F1
#
_entry.id   AF-A0A162KKY6-F1
#
_cell.length_a   1.000
_cell.length_b   1.000
_cell.length_c   1.000
_cell.angle_alpha   90.00
_cell.angle_beta   90.00
_cell.angle_gamma   90.00
#
_symmetry.space_group_name_H-M   'P 1'
#
loop_
_entity.id
_entity.type
_entity.pdbx_description
1 polymer ?
#
loop_
_entity_poly.entity_id
_entity_poly.type
_entity_poly.pdbx_seq_one_letter_code
_entity_poly.pdbx_strand_id
1 'polypeptide(L)'
;MTGFAEAVTGASNHLAHQALEAGHPGLPLLAILCLSVTCAIGLPGARPGDDRVSASILWWRLRIAAFAGALLFWLLTICHLVLAERLLGDGAARWFLVDWTGRWGLLGLALIGLAVSSRILAIRYGLTWLSKQLRAHRNSQETEALSDVRHEAARWAGAQGFDPRNHYRPGLVFTGLAPDGQPVSIPVKTALETMKCVIGATRFGKGVTFQVWADQAVQRGDCVIFVDPKGDDFLPVILRSRAEAMGREFLLVDLRETGAGRWAPLEHGPLEERIIRMTELLGLKERGTDADHYKILAASVIREVMAELPRTSLGAIADALERRDLSEGEWKALLSPREKLKRLARRPSLTPRAGRGLDLDRVIRSNAVLYVIGDIDDDEIRLAARTLLVEVAQLARRLRHEIPSR
;
A
#
# COMPACT_ATOMS: atom_id res chain seq x y z
N MET A 1 -14.95 -13.58 64.41
CA MET A 1 -16.41 -13.72 64.18
C MET A 1 -17.26 -13.12 65.30
N THR A 2 -16.69 -12.58 66.38
CA THR A 2 -17.45 -12.07 67.53
C THR A 2 -17.93 -10.62 67.41
N GLY A 3 -17.26 -9.74 66.65
CA GLY A 3 -17.65 -8.32 66.54
C GLY A 3 -18.78 -7.99 65.55
N PHE A 4 -19.03 -8.83 64.54
CA PHE A 4 -20.11 -8.58 63.57
C PHE A 4 -21.47 -8.89 64.21
N ALA A 5 -21.61 -10.04 64.87
CA ALA A 5 -22.85 -10.45 65.52
C ALA A 5 -23.29 -9.51 66.66
N GLU A 6 -22.36 -8.90 67.41
CA GLU A 6 -22.68 -7.94 68.47
C GLU A 6 -23.06 -6.54 67.94
N ALA A 7 -22.53 -6.11 66.80
CA ALA A 7 -22.95 -4.86 66.15
C ALA A 7 -24.33 -4.98 65.46
N VAL A 8 -24.76 -6.21 65.19
CA VAL A 8 -25.94 -6.57 64.38
C VAL A 8 -27.26 -6.51 65.16
N THR A 9 -27.25 -6.59 66.48
CA THR A 9 -28.49 -6.64 67.30
C THR A 9 -29.14 -5.29 67.58
N GLY A 10 -28.60 -4.17 67.06
CA GLY A 10 -29.08 -2.80 67.37
C GLY A 10 -29.77 -2.02 66.24
N ALA A 11 -29.86 -2.53 65.02
CA ALA A 11 -30.31 -1.74 63.86
C ALA A 11 -31.78 -2.02 63.48
N SER A 12 -32.61 -0.97 63.37
CA SER A 12 -34.06 -1.03 63.15
C SER A 12 -34.52 -1.30 61.70
N ASN A 13 -33.59 -1.52 60.75
CA ASN A 13 -33.90 -1.68 59.32
C ASN A 13 -33.41 -3.01 58.74
N HIS A 14 -34.28 -4.03 58.79
CA HIS A 14 -34.01 -5.41 58.34
C HIS A 14 -33.49 -5.53 56.89
N LEU A 15 -33.99 -4.70 55.96
CA LEU A 15 -33.56 -4.70 54.56
C LEU A 15 -32.11 -4.25 54.36
N ALA A 16 -31.68 -3.24 55.11
CA ALA A 16 -30.33 -2.69 54.96
C ALA A 16 -29.28 -3.61 55.58
N HIS A 17 -29.67 -4.38 56.61
CA HIS A 17 -28.89 -5.44 57.19
C HIS A 17 -28.65 -6.61 56.22
N GLN A 18 -29.72 -7.11 55.59
CA GLN A 18 -29.62 -8.15 54.57
C GLN A 18 -28.74 -7.72 53.39
N ALA A 19 -28.76 -6.44 53.02
CA ALA A 19 -27.87 -5.89 51.98
C ALA A 19 -26.40 -5.84 52.40
N LEU A 20 -26.09 -5.64 53.70
CA LEU A 20 -24.73 -5.70 54.22
C LEU A 20 -24.22 -7.14 54.31
N GLU A 21 -25.05 -8.08 54.76
CA GLU A 21 -24.71 -9.51 54.81
C GLU A 21 -24.56 -10.13 53.43
N ALA A 22 -25.40 -9.76 52.46
CA ALA A 22 -25.28 -10.24 51.09
C ALA A 22 -24.04 -9.67 50.38
N GLY A 23 -23.58 -8.48 50.78
CA GLY A 23 -22.45 -7.80 50.18
C GLY A 23 -21.09 -8.31 50.66
N HIS A 24 -20.98 -8.71 51.91
CA HIS A 24 -19.74 -9.20 52.52
C HIS A 24 -19.72 -10.74 52.62
N PRO A 25 -18.63 -11.43 52.24
CA PRO A 25 -17.34 -10.93 51.77
C PRO A 25 -17.22 -10.89 50.23
N GLY A 26 -18.33 -11.03 49.48
CA GLY A 26 -18.32 -11.33 48.03
C GLY A 26 -18.14 -10.14 47.09
N LEU A 27 -18.76 -8.98 47.36
CA LEU A 27 -18.61 -7.76 46.53
C LEU A 27 -17.14 -7.34 46.32
N PRO A 28 -16.28 -7.38 47.36
CA PRO A 28 -14.87 -7.05 47.22
C PRO A 28 -14.09 -7.96 46.26
N LEU A 29 -14.40 -9.27 46.27
CA LEU A 29 -13.77 -10.24 45.37
C LEU A 29 -14.19 -9.99 43.91
N LEU A 30 -15.45 -9.65 43.69
CA LEU A 30 -15.98 -9.31 42.36
C LEU A 30 -15.36 -8.01 41.82
N ALA A 31 -15.16 -7.01 42.68
CA ALA A 31 -14.49 -5.77 42.29
C ALA A 31 -13.03 -6.00 41.86
N ILE A 32 -12.30 -6.83 42.61
CA ILE A 32 -10.94 -7.26 42.26
C ILE A 32 -10.92 -8.01 40.92
N LEU A 33 -11.82 -8.98 40.73
CA LEU A 33 -11.92 -9.76 39.49
C LEU A 33 -12.20 -8.86 38.29
N CYS A 34 -13.14 -7.91 38.41
CA CYS A 34 -13.48 -6.97 37.34
C CYS A 34 -12.30 -6.05 37.00
N LEU A 35 -11.55 -5.60 38.00
CA LEU A 35 -10.34 -4.80 37.79
C LEU A 35 -9.26 -5.62 37.06
N SER A 36 -9.01 -6.86 37.47
CA SER A 36 -8.05 -7.75 36.81
C SER A 36 -8.45 -8.04 35.35
N VAL A 37 -9.73 -8.29 35.08
CA VAL A 37 -10.25 -8.46 33.70
C VAL A 37 -10.03 -7.20 32.87
N THR A 38 -10.29 -6.03 33.44
CA THR A 38 -10.06 -4.73 32.78
C THR A 38 -8.57 -4.52 32.47
N CYS A 39 -7.67 -4.87 33.39
CA CYS A 39 -6.23 -4.82 33.16
C CYS A 39 -5.77 -5.79 32.07
N ALA A 40 -6.35 -6.99 31.98
CA ALA A 40 -6.02 -7.97 30.94
C ALA A 40 -6.45 -7.51 29.54
N ILE A 41 -7.71 -7.04 29.40
CA ILE A 41 -8.30 -6.65 28.11
C ILE A 41 -7.83 -5.23 27.69
N GLY A 42 -7.50 -4.37 28.66
CA GLY A 42 -6.99 -3.01 28.49
C GLY A 42 -8.08 -1.94 28.40
N LEU A 43 -7.71 -0.69 28.66
CA LEU A 43 -8.65 0.44 28.62
C LEU A 43 -9.20 0.67 27.20
N PRO A 44 -10.47 1.07 27.08
CA PRO A 44 -11.03 1.46 25.79
C PRO A 44 -10.32 2.73 25.29
N GLY A 45 -9.60 2.59 24.17
CA GLY A 45 -9.00 3.72 23.44
C GLY A 45 -9.99 4.33 22.45
N ALA A 46 -9.47 5.19 21.57
CA ALA A 46 -10.25 5.78 20.48
C ALA A 46 -10.94 4.69 19.65
N ARG A 47 -12.20 4.97 19.24
CA ARG A 47 -12.96 4.09 18.36
C ARG A 47 -12.11 3.81 17.11
N PRO A 48 -11.94 2.54 16.69
CA PRO A 48 -11.26 2.24 15.45
C PRO A 48 -11.90 3.01 14.29
N GLY A 49 -11.08 3.61 13.43
CA GLY A 49 -11.55 4.18 12.15
C GLY A 49 -12.26 3.11 11.31
N ASP A 50 -13.04 3.54 10.33
CA ASP A 50 -14.03 2.79 9.54
C ASP A 50 -13.45 1.65 8.65
N ASP A 51 -12.40 0.98 9.10
CA ASP A 51 -11.83 -0.20 8.49
C ASP A 51 -12.68 -1.42 8.88
N ARG A 52 -13.32 -1.99 7.86
CA ARG A 52 -14.37 -3.03 7.86
C ARG A 52 -13.96 -4.39 8.44
N VAL A 53 -13.37 -4.44 9.63
CA VAL A 53 -13.08 -5.69 10.34
C VAL A 53 -13.97 -5.78 11.56
N SER A 54 -15.03 -6.60 11.47
CA SER A 54 -16.00 -6.85 12.55
C SER A 54 -15.36 -7.17 13.90
N ALA A 55 -14.17 -7.78 13.89
CA ALA A 55 -13.43 -8.12 15.11
C ALA A 55 -12.92 -6.90 15.89
N SER A 56 -12.45 -5.82 15.25
CA SER A 56 -11.87 -4.67 15.96
C SER A 56 -12.94 -3.88 16.73
N ILE A 57 -14.12 -3.73 16.13
CA ILE A 57 -15.30 -3.10 16.74
C ILE A 57 -15.84 -3.97 17.88
N LEU A 58 -15.88 -5.31 17.71
CA LEU A 58 -16.30 -6.23 18.77
C LEU A 58 -15.37 -6.16 19.99
N TRP A 59 -14.06 -6.18 19.78
CA TRP A 59 -13.06 -6.02 20.85
C TRP A 59 -13.15 -4.67 21.56
N TRP A 60 -13.45 -3.59 20.82
CA TRP A 60 -13.67 -2.27 21.40
C TRP A 60 -14.92 -2.23 22.29
N ARG A 61 -16.03 -2.82 21.85
CA ARG A 61 -17.25 -2.95 22.66
C ARG A 61 -17.02 -3.79 23.92
N LEU A 62 -16.27 -4.88 23.82
CA LEU A 62 -15.93 -5.73 24.96
C LEU A 62 -15.10 -4.97 26.00
N ARG A 63 -14.16 -4.12 25.58
CA ARG A 63 -13.39 -3.23 26.48
C ARG A 63 -14.26 -2.23 27.21
N ILE A 64 -15.22 -1.62 26.52
CA ILE A 64 -16.18 -0.70 27.12
C ILE A 64 -17.05 -1.41 28.15
N ALA A 65 -17.59 -2.59 27.80
CA ALA A 65 -18.42 -3.37 28.71
C ALA A 65 -17.65 -3.81 29.97
N ALA A 66 -16.41 -4.29 29.80
CA ALA A 66 -15.55 -4.66 30.93
C ALA A 66 -15.24 -3.47 31.84
N PHE A 67 -14.91 -2.31 31.26
CA PHE A 67 -14.62 -1.08 32.02
C PHE A 67 -15.87 -0.55 32.75
N ALA A 68 -17.02 -0.51 32.07
CA ALA A 68 -18.28 -0.07 32.67
C ALA A 68 -18.72 -1.02 33.81
N GLY A 69 -18.55 -2.33 33.62
CA GLY A 69 -18.80 -3.33 34.66
C GLY A 69 -17.90 -3.11 35.88
N ALA A 70 -16.59 -2.92 35.68
CA ALA A 70 -15.66 -2.63 36.77
C ALA A 70 -16.04 -1.35 37.53
N LEU A 71 -16.39 -0.27 36.81
CA LEU A 71 -16.83 0.98 37.42
C LEU A 71 -18.09 0.80 38.27
N LEU A 72 -19.08 0.05 37.77
CA LEU A 72 -20.31 -0.25 38.50
C LEU A 72 -20.02 -1.01 39.81
N PHE A 73 -19.15 -2.02 39.78
CA PHE A 73 -18.78 -2.77 40.98
C PHE A 73 -18.03 -1.93 42.01
N TRP A 74 -17.18 -1.00 41.57
CA TRP A 74 -16.53 -0.05 42.49
C TRP A 74 -17.53 0.91 43.13
N LEU A 75 -18.51 1.41 42.36
CA LEU A 75 -19.59 2.24 42.90
C LEU A 75 -20.44 1.47 43.93
N LEU A 76 -20.80 0.22 43.64
CA LEU A 76 -21.52 -0.65 44.58
C LEU A 76 -20.73 -0.91 45.87
N THR A 77 -19.41 -1.08 45.75
CA THR A 77 -18.51 -1.25 46.90
C THR A 77 -18.45 0.01 47.76
N ILE A 78 -18.35 1.19 47.14
CA ILE A 78 -18.39 2.48 47.85
C ILE A 78 -19.75 2.67 48.54
N CYS A 79 -20.85 2.40 47.85
CA CYS A 79 -22.19 2.46 48.43
C CYS A 79 -22.33 1.52 49.63
N HIS A 80 -21.78 0.31 49.54
CA HIS A 80 -21.76 -0.65 50.64
C HIS A 80 -20.97 -0.13 51.85
N LEU A 81 -19.79 0.47 51.64
CA LEU A 81 -18.98 1.06 52.72
C LEU A 81 -19.68 2.27 53.37
N VAL A 82 -20.32 3.14 52.58
CA VAL A 82 -21.10 4.27 53.11
C VAL A 82 -22.31 3.79 53.90
N LEU A 83 -22.98 2.74 53.43
CA LEU A 83 -24.12 2.13 54.12
C LEU A 83 -23.67 1.49 55.45
N ALA A 84 -22.51 0.84 55.46
CA ALA A 84 -21.91 0.26 56.67
C ALA A 84 -21.64 1.33 57.73
N GLU A 85 -21.00 2.45 57.35
CA GLU A 85 -20.72 3.55 58.28
C GLU A 85 -22.00 4.15 58.86
N ARG A 86 -23.03 4.35 58.03
CA ARG A 86 -24.30 4.94 58.46
C ARG A 86 -25.13 4.05 59.39
N LEU A 87 -24.98 2.74 59.31
CA LEU A 87 -25.83 1.78 60.04
C LEU A 87 -25.14 1.17 61.25
N LEU A 88 -23.83 0.94 61.17
CA LEU A 88 -23.05 0.26 62.22
C LEU A 88 -22.23 1.26 63.07
N GLY A 89 -22.27 2.55 62.73
CA GLY A 89 -21.62 3.62 63.45
C GLY A 89 -20.20 3.94 62.97
N ASP A 90 -19.61 4.95 63.60
CA ASP A 90 -18.32 5.51 63.20
C ASP A 90 -17.20 4.45 63.26
N GLY A 91 -16.48 4.27 62.16
CA GLY A 91 -15.37 3.33 62.03
C GLY A 91 -15.74 1.96 61.44
N ALA A 92 -17.00 1.69 61.13
CA ALA A 92 -17.43 0.45 60.49
C ALA A 92 -16.83 0.29 59.07
N ALA A 93 -16.81 1.35 58.27
CA ALA A 93 -16.17 1.34 56.94
C ALA A 93 -14.67 1.05 57.06
N ARG A 94 -14.00 1.60 58.08
CA ARG A 94 -12.59 1.33 58.34
C ARG A 94 -12.36 -0.14 58.70
N TRP A 95 -13.23 -0.71 59.53
CA TRP A 95 -13.18 -2.13 59.86
C TRP A 95 -13.35 -3.02 58.62
N PHE A 96 -14.34 -2.73 57.77
CA PHE A 96 -14.55 -3.46 56.52
C PHE A 96 -13.36 -3.35 55.56
N LEU A 97 -12.73 -2.18 55.46
CA LEU A 97 -11.52 -2.00 54.66
C LEU A 97 -10.33 -2.81 55.21
N VAL A 98 -10.16 -2.87 56.52
CA VAL A 98 -9.11 -3.68 57.17
C VAL A 98 -9.38 -5.18 57.00
N ASP A 99 -10.61 -5.64 57.20
CA ASP A 99 -11.00 -7.04 56.97
C ASP A 99 -10.87 -7.43 55.49
N TRP A 100 -11.26 -6.54 54.58
CA TRP A 100 -11.10 -6.75 53.13
C TRP A 100 -9.63 -6.88 52.76
N THR A 101 -8.80 -5.91 53.14
CA THR A 101 -7.36 -5.94 52.84
C THR A 101 -6.69 -7.16 53.47
N GLY A 102 -7.08 -7.54 54.68
CA GLY A 102 -6.58 -8.73 55.37
C GLY A 102 -6.97 -10.05 54.70
N ARG A 103 -8.19 -10.18 54.18
CA ARG A 103 -8.69 -11.42 53.55
C ARG A 103 -8.27 -11.57 52.08
N TRP A 104 -8.34 -10.47 51.33
CA TRP A 104 -8.27 -10.52 49.86
C TRP A 104 -7.16 -9.64 49.26
N GLY A 105 -6.45 -8.83 50.05
CA GLY A 105 -5.45 -7.89 49.54
C GLY A 105 -4.32 -8.57 48.75
N LEU A 106 -3.75 -9.66 49.28
CA LEU A 106 -2.71 -10.42 48.59
C LEU A 106 -3.22 -11.09 47.31
N LEU A 107 -4.43 -11.67 47.35
CA LEU A 107 -5.06 -12.28 46.18
C LEU A 107 -5.33 -11.24 45.09
N GLY A 108 -5.80 -10.05 45.47
CA GLY A 108 -6.06 -8.95 44.52
C GLY A 108 -4.79 -8.45 43.85
N LEU A 109 -3.72 -8.24 44.61
CA LEU A 109 -2.42 -7.86 44.04
C LEU A 109 -1.89 -8.94 43.08
N ALA A 110 -2.02 -10.22 43.44
CA ALA A 110 -1.61 -11.33 42.59
C ALA A 110 -2.41 -11.40 41.28
N LEU A 111 -3.74 -11.25 41.33
CA LEU A 111 -4.60 -11.29 40.15
C LEU A 111 -4.37 -10.10 39.20
N ILE A 112 -4.21 -8.89 39.75
CA ILE A 112 -3.88 -7.70 38.96
C ILE A 112 -2.48 -7.84 38.34
N GLY A 113 -1.49 -8.29 39.10
CA GLY A 113 -0.14 -8.55 38.61
C GLY A 113 -0.15 -9.57 37.46
N LEU A 114 -0.86 -10.70 37.64
CA LEU A 114 -1.00 -11.72 36.60
C LEU A 114 -1.70 -11.18 35.34
N ALA A 115 -2.74 -10.35 35.49
CA ALA A 115 -3.44 -9.74 34.36
C ALA A 115 -2.54 -8.78 33.56
N VAL A 116 -1.74 -7.96 34.25
CA VAL A 116 -0.79 -7.04 33.59
C VAL A 116 0.34 -7.82 32.92
N SER A 117 0.95 -8.79 33.62
CA SER A 117 2.04 -9.60 33.08
C SER A 117 1.59 -10.45 31.89
N SER A 118 0.42 -11.11 31.97
CA SER A 118 -0.14 -11.88 30.86
C SER A 118 -0.42 -11.02 29.63
N ARG A 119 -0.92 -9.79 29.83
CA ARG A 119 -1.10 -8.83 28.73
C ARG A 119 0.23 -8.43 28.08
N ILE A 120 1.26 -8.11 28.88
CA ILE A 120 2.58 -7.76 28.36
C ILE A 120 3.15 -8.92 27.54
N LEU A 121 3.04 -10.15 28.06
CA LEU A 121 3.51 -11.36 27.36
C LEU A 121 2.70 -11.62 26.07
N ALA A 122 1.37 -11.46 26.11
CA ALA A 122 0.52 -11.64 24.94
C ALA A 122 0.82 -10.62 23.83
N ILE A 123 1.06 -9.35 24.19
CA ILE A 123 1.40 -8.31 23.21
C ILE A 123 2.81 -8.51 22.65
N ARG A 124 3.79 -8.80 23.53
CA ARG A 124 5.20 -8.90 23.15
C ARG A 124 5.53 -10.19 22.39
N TYR A 125 4.96 -11.31 22.83
CA TYR A 125 5.31 -12.64 22.32
C TYR A 125 4.12 -13.35 21.64
N GLY A 126 2.91 -13.21 22.16
CA GLY A 126 1.73 -13.90 21.62
C GLY A 126 1.32 -13.41 20.22
N LEU A 127 1.14 -12.09 20.05
CA LEU A 127 0.76 -11.49 18.77
C LEU A 127 1.86 -11.66 17.72
N THR A 128 3.13 -11.54 18.11
CA THR A 128 4.27 -11.70 17.21
C THR A 128 4.41 -13.15 16.75
N TRP A 129 4.24 -14.11 17.66
CA TRP A 129 4.22 -15.54 17.33
C TRP A 129 3.02 -15.92 16.45
N LEU A 130 1.80 -15.49 16.81
CA LEU A 130 0.60 -15.78 16.03
C LEU A 130 0.70 -15.18 14.62
N SER A 131 1.20 -13.95 14.52
CA SER A 131 1.45 -13.29 13.23
C SER A 131 2.55 -14.00 12.43
N LYS A 132 3.58 -14.57 13.08
CA LYS A 132 4.61 -15.38 12.42
C LYS A 132 4.03 -16.68 11.86
N GLN A 133 3.21 -17.39 12.64
CA GLN A 133 2.55 -18.63 12.21
C GLN A 133 1.55 -18.39 11.08
N LEU A 134 0.69 -17.37 11.21
CA LEU A 134 -0.26 -16.98 10.16
C LEU A 134 0.45 -16.55 8.86
N ARG A 135 1.60 -15.86 8.97
CA ARG A 135 2.42 -15.51 7.80
C ARG A 135 3.09 -16.73 7.18
N ALA A 136 3.60 -17.67 7.97
CA ALA A 136 4.18 -18.91 7.47
C ALA A 136 3.16 -19.76 6.70
N HIS A 137 1.89 -19.78 7.15
CA HIS A 137 0.82 -20.45 6.42
C HIS A 137 0.37 -19.71 5.15
N ARG A 138 0.50 -18.38 5.10
CA ARG A 138 0.07 -17.55 3.95
C ARG A 138 1.17 -17.35 2.91
N ASN A 139 2.43 -17.44 3.31
CA ASN A 139 3.57 -17.22 2.44
C ASN A 139 4.24 -18.55 2.13
N SER A 140 3.91 -19.14 0.98
CA SER A 140 4.61 -20.30 0.42
C SER A 140 5.94 -19.92 -0.25
N GLN A 141 6.57 -18.83 0.19
CA GLN A 141 7.91 -18.47 -0.25
C GLN A 141 8.90 -19.27 0.57
N GLU A 142 9.62 -20.18 -0.10
CA GLU A 142 10.79 -20.83 0.46
C GLU A 142 11.73 -19.74 0.98
N THR A 143 12.10 -19.84 2.26
CA THR A 143 13.10 -18.97 2.84
C THR A 143 14.43 -19.35 2.21
N GLU A 144 15.02 -18.45 1.43
CA GLU A 144 16.25 -18.69 0.66
C GLU A 144 17.33 -19.33 1.54
N ALA A 145 17.63 -20.59 1.26
CA ALA A 145 18.89 -21.17 1.68
C ALA A 145 20.00 -20.48 0.89
N LEU A 146 21.10 -20.12 1.56
CA LEU A 146 22.31 -19.59 0.91
C LEU A 146 22.77 -20.61 -0.15
N SER A 147 22.48 -20.34 -1.42
CA SER A 147 22.81 -21.24 -2.51
C SER A 147 24.16 -20.88 -3.09
N ASP A 148 25.10 -21.82 -3.00
CA ASP A 148 26.39 -21.72 -3.70
C ASP A 148 26.12 -21.80 -5.22
N VAL A 149 26.72 -20.87 -5.98
CA VAL A 149 26.57 -20.79 -7.44
C VAL A 149 26.95 -22.10 -8.14
N ARG A 150 27.85 -22.91 -7.55
CA ARG A 150 28.24 -24.21 -8.10
C ARG A 150 27.14 -25.25 -7.96
N HIS A 151 26.39 -25.20 -6.86
CA HIS A 151 25.26 -26.08 -6.60
C HIS A 151 24.05 -25.68 -7.46
N GLU A 152 23.82 -24.38 -7.67
CA GLU A 152 22.81 -23.88 -8.61
C GLU A 152 23.16 -24.23 -10.07
N ALA A 153 24.41 -24.02 -10.50
CA ALA A 153 24.83 -24.38 -11.86
C ALA A 153 24.66 -25.89 -12.12
N ALA A 154 24.99 -26.75 -11.15
CA ALA A 154 24.76 -28.19 -11.24
C ALA A 154 23.26 -28.55 -11.27
N ARG A 155 22.42 -27.83 -10.52
CA ARG A 155 20.96 -28.01 -10.48
C ARG A 155 20.31 -27.76 -11.85
N TRP A 156 20.84 -26.79 -12.60
CA TRP A 156 20.31 -26.40 -13.91
C TRP A 156 21.11 -26.95 -15.10
N ALA A 157 22.16 -27.76 -14.87
CA ALA A 157 22.97 -28.35 -15.92
C ALA A 157 22.18 -29.28 -16.87
N GLY A 158 21.02 -29.78 -16.42
CA GLY A 158 20.08 -30.57 -17.23
C GLY A 158 18.86 -29.80 -17.75
N ALA A 159 18.83 -28.47 -17.62
CA ALA A 159 17.69 -27.66 -18.07
C ALA A 159 17.52 -27.79 -19.60
N GLN A 160 16.44 -28.44 -20.01
CA GLN A 160 16.13 -28.63 -21.43
C GLN A 160 15.62 -27.32 -22.04
N GLY A 161 16.08 -27.01 -23.25
CA GLY A 161 15.46 -25.97 -24.06
C GLY A 161 14.03 -26.38 -24.39
N PHE A 162 13.07 -25.49 -24.15
CA PHE A 162 11.67 -25.70 -24.49
C PHE A 162 11.13 -24.47 -25.23
N ASP A 163 10.11 -24.68 -26.05
CA ASP A 163 9.35 -23.58 -26.64
C ASP A 163 8.20 -23.22 -25.68
N PRO A 164 8.19 -22.00 -25.12
CA PRO A 164 7.13 -21.55 -24.20
C PRO A 164 5.72 -21.69 -24.80
N ARG A 165 5.60 -21.57 -26.13
CA ARG A 165 4.32 -21.62 -26.84
C ARG A 165 3.63 -22.98 -26.72
N ASN A 166 4.39 -24.06 -26.50
CA ASN A 166 3.85 -25.40 -26.30
C ASN A 166 3.13 -25.57 -24.95
N HIS A 167 3.31 -24.63 -24.03
CA HIS A 167 2.74 -24.67 -22.68
C HIS A 167 1.62 -23.65 -22.46
N TYR A 168 1.26 -22.87 -23.49
CA TYR A 168 0.17 -21.91 -23.39
C TYR A 168 -1.17 -22.62 -23.34
N ARG A 169 -2.00 -22.27 -22.36
CA ARG A 169 -3.32 -22.88 -22.15
C ARG A 169 -4.38 -21.79 -21.95
N PRO A 170 -5.59 -21.94 -22.51
CA PRO A 170 -6.69 -21.02 -22.25
C PRO A 170 -6.94 -20.85 -20.74
N GLY A 171 -7.16 -19.62 -20.29
CA GLY A 171 -7.42 -19.31 -18.87
C GLY A 171 -6.19 -19.32 -17.96
N LEU A 172 -5.00 -19.66 -18.48
CA LEU A 172 -3.74 -19.69 -17.74
C LEU A 172 -2.68 -18.79 -18.40
N VAL A 173 -1.79 -18.24 -17.59
CA VAL A 173 -0.58 -17.50 -18.02
C VAL A 173 0.62 -18.33 -17.60
N PHE A 174 1.29 -18.91 -18.59
CA PHE A 174 2.51 -19.68 -18.39
C PHE A 174 3.66 -18.80 -17.90
N THR A 175 4.41 -19.29 -16.91
CA THR A 175 5.54 -18.57 -16.30
C THR A 175 6.88 -19.27 -16.46
N GLY A 176 6.89 -20.59 -16.63
CA GLY A 176 8.11 -21.38 -16.74
C GLY A 176 7.86 -22.86 -16.43
N LEU A 177 8.91 -23.67 -16.44
CA LEU A 177 8.85 -25.07 -16.04
C LEU A 177 9.35 -25.22 -14.60
N ALA A 178 8.71 -26.10 -13.84
CA ALA A 178 9.21 -26.55 -12.55
C ALA A 178 10.40 -27.51 -12.76
N PRO A 179 11.20 -27.81 -11.71
CA PRO A 179 12.34 -28.72 -11.82
C PRO A 179 12.00 -30.13 -12.33
N ASP A 180 10.75 -30.56 -12.19
CA ASP A 180 10.21 -31.83 -12.70
C ASP A 180 9.74 -31.74 -14.17
N GLY A 181 9.93 -30.59 -14.82
CA GLY A 181 9.51 -30.32 -16.19
C GLY A 181 8.03 -29.95 -16.34
N GLN A 182 7.25 -29.87 -15.25
CA GLN A 182 5.84 -29.51 -15.33
C GLN A 182 5.64 -28.01 -15.56
N PRO A 183 4.67 -27.59 -16.39
CA PRO A 183 4.42 -26.18 -16.64
C PRO A 183 3.84 -25.49 -15.40
N VAL A 184 4.51 -24.44 -14.97
CA VAL A 184 4.02 -23.51 -13.94
C VAL A 184 3.24 -22.41 -14.63
N SER A 185 2.01 -22.17 -14.17
CA SER A 185 1.12 -21.17 -14.74
C SER A 185 0.27 -20.51 -13.66
N ILE A 186 -0.15 -19.28 -13.94
CA ILE A 186 -1.01 -18.47 -13.06
C ILE A 186 -2.38 -18.32 -13.73
N PRO A 187 -3.51 -18.43 -13.01
CA PRO A 187 -4.81 -18.12 -13.59
C PRO A 187 -4.86 -16.71 -14.19
N VAL A 188 -5.44 -16.55 -15.38
CA VAL A 188 -5.54 -15.24 -16.08
C VAL A 188 -6.20 -14.19 -15.18
N LYS A 189 -7.26 -14.55 -14.45
CA LYS A 189 -7.93 -13.65 -13.51
C LYS A 189 -6.95 -13.07 -12.48
N THR A 190 -6.21 -13.94 -11.81
CA THR A 190 -5.18 -13.54 -10.84
C THR A 190 -4.09 -12.69 -11.52
N ALA A 191 -3.68 -13.07 -12.73
CA ALA A 191 -2.67 -12.35 -13.48
C ALA A 191 -3.11 -10.93 -13.91
N LEU A 192 -4.40 -10.68 -14.12
CA LEU A 192 -4.91 -9.35 -14.48
C LEU A 192 -5.22 -8.49 -13.24
N GLU A 193 -5.63 -9.11 -12.13
CA GLU A 193 -5.93 -8.40 -10.88
C GLU A 193 -4.67 -8.03 -10.08
N THR A 194 -3.55 -8.73 -10.31
CA THR A 194 -2.31 -8.54 -9.55
C THR A 194 -1.15 -8.05 -10.41
N MET A 195 -0.39 -7.09 -9.86
CA MET A 195 0.87 -6.65 -10.45
C MET A 195 1.95 -7.72 -10.27
N LYS A 196 2.81 -7.90 -11.29
CA LYS A 196 3.92 -8.84 -11.25
C LYS A 196 5.25 -8.10 -11.14
N CYS A 197 6.13 -8.59 -10.28
CA CYS A 197 7.50 -8.09 -10.14
C CYS A 197 8.46 -9.24 -10.42
N VAL A 198 9.36 -9.06 -11.39
CA VAL A 198 10.42 -10.03 -11.70
C VAL A 198 11.73 -9.47 -11.15
N ILE A 199 12.25 -10.13 -10.13
CA ILE A 199 13.51 -9.78 -9.48
C ILE A 199 14.56 -10.79 -9.92
N GLY A 200 15.75 -10.30 -10.25
CA GLY A 200 16.88 -11.15 -10.60
C GLY A 200 18.08 -10.30 -11.01
N ALA A 201 19.27 -10.87 -10.99
CA ALA A 201 20.46 -10.20 -11.51
C ALA A 201 20.44 -10.12 -13.05
N THR A 202 21.36 -9.37 -13.64
CA THR A 202 21.51 -9.30 -15.10
C THR A 202 21.95 -10.66 -15.64
N ARG A 203 21.43 -11.08 -16.81
CA ARG A 203 21.62 -12.42 -17.43
C ARG A 203 20.91 -13.61 -16.78
N PHE A 204 19.97 -13.38 -15.86
CA PHE A 204 19.13 -14.43 -15.25
C PHE A 204 17.81 -14.69 -16.00
N GLY A 205 17.70 -14.36 -17.29
CA GLY A 205 16.51 -14.67 -18.08
C GLY A 205 15.28 -13.76 -17.86
N LYS A 206 15.42 -12.61 -17.19
CA LYS A 206 14.31 -11.64 -17.01
C LYS A 206 13.69 -11.21 -18.34
N GLY A 207 14.52 -10.93 -19.35
CA GLY A 207 14.08 -10.55 -20.69
C GLY A 207 13.23 -11.65 -21.34
N VAL A 208 13.68 -12.90 -21.23
CA VAL A 208 12.93 -14.08 -21.73
C VAL A 208 11.58 -14.21 -21.02
N THR A 209 11.53 -13.99 -19.71
CA THR A 209 10.27 -14.03 -18.94
C THR A 209 9.28 -12.97 -19.45
N PHE A 210 9.76 -11.75 -19.68
CA PHE A 210 8.93 -10.68 -20.23
C PHE A 210 8.48 -10.96 -21.66
N GLN A 211 9.34 -11.56 -22.50
CA GLN A 211 8.98 -12.00 -23.85
C GLN A 211 7.83 -13.01 -23.82
N VAL A 212 7.92 -14.02 -22.95
CA VAL A 212 6.88 -15.04 -22.78
C VAL A 212 5.55 -14.45 -22.32
N TRP A 213 5.57 -13.49 -21.40
CA TRP A 213 4.33 -12.86 -20.92
C TRP A 213 3.73 -11.90 -21.94
N ALA A 214 4.55 -11.12 -22.63
CA ALA A 214 4.10 -10.18 -23.65
C ALA A 214 3.50 -10.93 -24.84
N ASP A 215 4.15 -12.01 -25.30
CA ASP A 215 3.64 -12.90 -26.36
C ASP A 215 2.25 -13.48 -26.00
N GLN A 216 2.09 -14.01 -24.78
CA GLN A 216 0.81 -14.52 -24.29
C GLN A 216 -0.26 -13.44 -24.16
N ALA A 217 0.11 -12.22 -23.74
CA ALA A 217 -0.81 -11.10 -23.65
C ALA A 217 -1.32 -10.69 -25.04
N VAL A 218 -0.44 -10.62 -26.04
CA VAL A 218 -0.87 -10.33 -27.42
C VAL A 218 -1.77 -11.44 -27.95
N GLN A 219 -1.43 -12.71 -27.72
CA GLN A 219 -2.24 -13.87 -28.13
C GLN A 219 -3.62 -13.89 -27.47
N ARG A 220 -3.71 -13.51 -26.18
CA ARG A 220 -4.99 -13.41 -25.46
C ARG A 220 -5.86 -12.24 -25.95
N GLY A 221 -5.31 -11.34 -26.75
CA GLY A 221 -6.01 -10.16 -27.25
C GLY A 221 -5.91 -8.96 -26.30
N ASP A 222 -5.00 -8.97 -25.33
CA ASP A 222 -4.78 -7.80 -24.47
C ASP A 222 -4.03 -6.70 -25.23
N CYS A 223 -4.30 -5.43 -24.89
CA CYS A 223 -3.50 -4.31 -25.37
C CYS A 223 -2.12 -4.34 -24.68
N VAL A 224 -1.04 -4.40 -25.47
CA VAL A 224 0.33 -4.51 -24.95
C VAL A 224 1.11 -3.26 -25.29
N ILE A 225 1.57 -2.56 -24.26
CA ILE A 225 2.51 -1.46 -24.35
C ILE A 225 3.78 -1.90 -23.60
N PHE A 226 4.87 -2.11 -24.33
CA PHE A 226 6.13 -2.56 -23.79
C PHE A 226 7.14 -1.41 -23.81
N VAL A 227 7.73 -1.06 -22.66
CA VAL A 227 8.77 -0.04 -22.55
C VAL A 227 10.08 -0.70 -22.17
N ASP A 228 11.05 -0.63 -23.08
CA ASP A 228 12.33 -1.26 -22.95
C ASP A 228 13.47 -0.23 -22.90
N PRO A 229 14.05 0.04 -21.72
CA PRO A 229 15.15 1.00 -21.58
C PRO A 229 16.48 0.49 -22.14
N LYS A 230 16.61 -0.80 -22.50
CA LYS A 230 17.87 -1.38 -22.98
C LYS A 230 17.91 -1.63 -24.48
N GLY A 231 16.74 -1.82 -25.10
CA GLY A 231 16.64 -2.15 -26.52
C GLY A 231 17.05 -3.59 -26.81
N ASP A 232 16.21 -4.55 -26.44
CA ASP A 232 16.28 -5.96 -26.77
C ASP A 232 16.11 -6.17 -28.28
N ASP A 233 17.00 -6.95 -28.88
CA ASP A 233 17.01 -7.20 -30.33
C ASP A 233 15.90 -8.16 -30.78
N PHE A 234 15.41 -9.03 -29.90
CA PHE A 234 14.52 -10.14 -30.24
C PHE A 234 13.06 -9.85 -29.92
N LEU A 235 12.78 -9.22 -28.79
CA LEU A 235 11.41 -8.95 -28.34
C LEU A 235 10.58 -8.12 -29.34
N PRO A 236 11.08 -7.06 -29.98
CA PRO A 236 10.33 -6.35 -31.02
C PRO A 236 9.92 -7.27 -32.18
N VAL A 237 10.81 -8.18 -32.57
CA VAL A 237 10.57 -9.15 -33.65
C VAL A 237 9.50 -10.16 -33.25
N ILE A 238 9.57 -10.68 -32.01
CA ILE A 238 8.59 -11.60 -31.45
C ILE A 238 7.20 -10.94 -31.41
N LEU A 239 7.12 -9.71 -30.88
CA LEU A 239 5.85 -8.99 -30.75
C LEU A 239 5.26 -8.60 -32.10
N ARG A 240 6.10 -8.19 -33.07
CA ARG A 240 5.64 -7.94 -34.44
C ARG A 240 5.06 -9.20 -35.07
N SER A 241 5.80 -10.32 -35.02
CA SER A 241 5.33 -11.59 -35.57
C SER A 241 4.02 -12.05 -34.90
N ARG A 242 3.90 -11.87 -33.58
CA ARG A 242 2.68 -12.20 -32.85
C ARG A 242 1.52 -11.27 -33.20
N ALA A 243 1.76 -9.96 -33.33
CA ALA A 243 0.74 -9.00 -33.72
C ALA A 243 0.21 -9.32 -35.13
N GLU A 244 1.10 -9.60 -36.09
CA GLU A 244 0.75 -10.02 -37.45
C GLU A 244 -0.10 -11.29 -37.44
N ALA A 245 0.29 -12.31 -36.66
CA ALA A 245 -0.47 -13.56 -36.52
C ALA A 245 -1.88 -13.33 -35.92
N MET A 246 -2.06 -12.28 -35.12
CA MET A 246 -3.34 -11.90 -34.52
C MET A 246 -4.11 -10.85 -35.35
N GLY A 247 -3.59 -10.42 -36.51
CA GLY A 247 -4.20 -9.39 -37.35
C GLY A 247 -4.21 -8.00 -36.70
N ARG A 248 -3.23 -7.69 -35.84
CA ARG A 248 -3.13 -6.46 -35.06
C ARG A 248 -1.99 -5.57 -35.57
N GLU A 249 -2.18 -4.26 -35.49
CA GLU A 249 -1.15 -3.28 -35.82
C GLU A 249 0.02 -3.36 -34.82
N PHE A 250 1.26 -3.39 -35.31
CA PHE A 250 2.47 -3.28 -34.49
C PHE A 250 3.11 -1.90 -34.70
N LEU A 251 3.36 -1.20 -33.61
CA LEU A 251 3.96 0.14 -33.60
C LEU A 251 5.29 0.11 -32.83
N LEU A 252 6.34 0.62 -33.46
CA LEU A 252 7.65 0.80 -32.84
C LEU A 252 7.92 2.29 -32.66
N VAL A 253 8.23 2.70 -31.43
CA VAL A 253 8.64 4.05 -31.09
C VAL A 253 9.99 4.00 -30.40
N ASP A 254 11.00 4.50 -31.09
CA ASP A 254 12.32 4.70 -30.52
C ASP A 254 12.43 6.13 -30.01
N LEU A 255 12.56 6.27 -28.70
CA LEU A 255 12.75 7.56 -28.06
C LEU A 255 14.18 8.08 -28.25
N ARG A 256 15.11 7.27 -28.76
CA ARG A 256 16.44 7.73 -29.17
C ARG A 256 16.35 8.46 -30.50
N GLU A 257 17.37 9.25 -30.83
CA GLU A 257 17.37 10.07 -32.05
C GLU A 257 17.44 9.26 -33.35
N THR A 258 17.93 8.03 -33.31
CA THR A 258 18.30 7.25 -34.49
C THR A 258 17.24 6.26 -34.97
N GLY A 259 16.20 5.98 -34.19
CA GLY A 259 15.24 4.92 -34.51
C GLY A 259 13.96 5.38 -35.21
N ALA A 260 12.99 4.46 -35.31
CA ALA A 260 11.70 4.67 -35.97
C ALA A 260 10.59 5.11 -34.99
N GLY A 261 9.59 5.84 -35.47
CA GLY A 261 8.49 6.34 -34.64
C GLY A 261 8.90 7.51 -33.73
N ARG A 262 7.95 8.35 -33.34
CA ARG A 262 8.19 9.58 -32.57
C ARG A 262 7.05 9.78 -31.59
N TRP A 263 7.27 10.48 -30.49
CA TRP A 263 6.23 10.74 -29.49
C TRP A 263 6.26 12.20 -29.07
N ALA A 264 5.11 12.87 -29.02
CA ALA A 264 5.01 14.25 -28.55
C ALA A 264 4.34 14.27 -27.15
N PRO A 265 5.11 14.49 -26.07
CA PRO A 265 4.59 14.30 -24.70
C PRO A 265 3.40 15.17 -24.32
N LEU A 266 3.21 16.28 -25.03
CA LEU A 266 2.24 17.33 -24.72
C LEU A 266 1.20 17.51 -25.83
N GLU A 267 1.12 16.59 -26.79
CA GLU A 267 0.20 16.72 -27.92
C GLU A 267 -1.23 16.34 -27.53
N HIS A 268 -1.41 15.24 -26.80
CA HIS A 268 -2.74 14.67 -26.49
C HIS A 268 -3.19 14.90 -25.04
N GLY A 269 -4.49 14.82 -24.81
CA GLY A 269 -5.09 14.90 -23.47
C GLY A 269 -5.33 16.33 -22.95
N PRO A 270 -6.07 16.45 -21.85
CA PRO A 270 -6.43 17.74 -21.25
C PRO A 270 -5.20 18.47 -20.69
N LEU A 271 -5.32 19.80 -20.55
CA LEU A 271 -4.24 20.67 -20.07
C LEU A 271 -3.61 20.19 -18.76
N GLU A 272 -4.42 19.80 -17.76
CA GLU A 272 -3.90 19.32 -16.46
C GLU A 272 -3.06 18.05 -16.57
N GLU A 273 -3.44 17.10 -17.45
CA GLU A 273 -2.63 15.90 -17.69
C GLU A 273 -1.30 16.25 -18.35
N ARG A 274 -1.32 17.18 -19.31
CA ARG A 274 -0.11 17.68 -19.99
C ARG A 274 0.80 18.42 -19.01
N ILE A 275 0.26 19.22 -18.09
CA ILE A 275 1.03 19.89 -17.05
C ILE A 275 1.72 18.85 -16.16
N ILE A 276 1.02 17.81 -15.70
CA ILE A 276 1.64 16.75 -14.89
C ILE A 276 2.82 16.09 -15.62
N ARG A 277 2.67 15.83 -16.93
CA ARG A 277 3.74 15.27 -17.76
C ARG A 277 4.91 16.25 -17.93
N MET A 278 4.63 17.54 -18.11
CA MET A 278 5.67 18.57 -18.13
C MET A 278 6.44 18.65 -16.81
N THR A 279 5.74 18.63 -15.66
CA THR A 279 6.34 18.61 -14.32
C THR A 279 7.24 17.38 -14.14
N GLU A 280 6.84 16.20 -14.63
CA GLU A 280 7.70 15.00 -14.61
C GLU A 280 8.93 15.18 -15.50
N LEU A 281 8.76 15.59 -16.76
CA LEU A 281 9.86 15.81 -17.73
C LEU A 281 10.89 16.81 -17.23
N LEU A 282 10.47 17.87 -16.54
CA LEU A 282 11.38 18.87 -16.01
C LEU A 282 11.90 18.53 -14.61
N GLY A 283 11.38 17.47 -13.98
CA GLY A 283 11.81 17.04 -12.64
C GLY A 283 11.36 18.00 -11.53
N LEU A 284 10.20 18.65 -11.71
CA LEU A 284 9.67 19.70 -10.84
C LEU A 284 8.84 19.16 -9.67
N LYS A 285 8.82 17.85 -9.45
CA LYS A 285 8.16 17.27 -8.28
C LYS A 285 8.91 17.63 -6.98
N GLU A 286 8.13 17.98 -5.97
CA GLU A 286 8.61 18.26 -4.61
C GLU A 286 9.27 17.02 -3.99
N ARG A 287 10.30 17.23 -3.17
CA ARG A 287 11.05 16.16 -2.50
C ARG A 287 11.22 16.40 -0.99
N GLY A 288 10.59 17.43 -0.44
CA GLY A 288 10.75 17.85 0.96
C GLY A 288 12.08 18.56 1.22
N THR A 289 12.58 19.35 0.26
CA THR A 289 13.88 20.04 0.34
C THR A 289 13.75 21.54 0.14
N ASP A 290 14.71 22.34 0.60
CA ASP A 290 14.70 23.81 0.44
C ASP A 290 14.59 24.26 -1.04
N ALA A 291 15.02 23.41 -1.98
CA ALA A 291 14.90 23.65 -3.41
C ALA A 291 13.44 23.60 -3.93
N ASP A 292 12.48 23.12 -3.13
CA ASP A 292 11.10 22.95 -3.56
C ASP A 292 10.38 24.29 -3.75
N HIS A 293 10.77 25.35 -3.03
CA HIS A 293 10.26 26.70 -3.30
C HIS A 293 10.50 27.12 -4.75
N TYR A 294 11.72 26.90 -5.27
CA TYR A 294 12.04 27.22 -6.67
C TYR A 294 11.30 26.30 -7.66
N LYS A 295 11.09 25.02 -7.33
CA LYS A 295 10.34 24.11 -8.21
C LYS A 295 8.86 24.47 -8.30
N ILE A 296 8.24 24.85 -7.18
CA ILE A 296 6.85 25.28 -7.12
C ILE A 296 6.67 26.54 -7.99
N LEU A 297 7.53 27.54 -7.81
CA LEU A 297 7.48 28.76 -8.61
C LEU A 297 7.68 28.46 -10.11
N ALA A 298 8.69 27.66 -10.47
CA ALA A 298 8.91 27.26 -11.86
C ALA A 298 7.70 26.50 -12.45
N ALA A 299 7.09 25.59 -11.69
CA ALA A 299 5.90 24.85 -12.12
C ALA A 299 4.69 25.77 -12.32
N SER A 300 4.53 26.81 -11.49
CA SER A 300 3.47 27.82 -11.64
C SER A 300 3.61 28.59 -12.94
N VAL A 301 4.81 29.15 -13.19
CA VAL A 301 5.08 29.93 -14.41
C VAL A 301 4.88 29.08 -15.66
N ILE A 302 5.36 27.83 -15.65
CA ILE A 302 5.19 26.91 -16.79
C ILE A 302 3.72 26.54 -17.02
N ARG A 303 2.95 26.33 -15.94
CA ARG A 303 1.51 26.07 -16.01
C ARG A 303 0.79 27.23 -16.69
N GLU A 304 1.08 28.47 -16.30
CA GLU A 304 0.48 29.67 -16.91
C GLU A 304 0.81 29.78 -18.39
N VAL A 305 2.09 29.63 -18.76
CA VAL A 305 2.51 29.64 -20.17
C VAL A 305 1.80 28.55 -20.97
N MET A 306 1.68 27.35 -20.43
CA MET A 306 0.95 26.26 -21.09
C MET A 306 -0.55 26.54 -21.26
N ALA A 307 -1.15 27.31 -20.35
CA ALA A 307 -2.57 27.69 -20.41
C ALA A 307 -2.83 28.80 -21.45
N GLU A 308 -1.87 29.70 -21.64
CA GLU A 308 -1.94 30.80 -22.62
C GLU A 308 -1.72 30.31 -24.06
N LEU A 309 -1.00 29.20 -24.24
CA LEU A 309 -0.64 28.70 -25.56
C LEU A 309 -1.77 27.88 -26.22
N PRO A 310 -2.10 28.15 -27.50
CA PRO A 310 -3.12 27.38 -28.23
C PRO A 310 -2.68 25.94 -28.50
N ARG A 311 -1.36 25.69 -28.58
CA ARG A 311 -0.76 24.37 -28.74
C ARG A 311 0.46 24.24 -27.83
N THR A 312 0.48 23.20 -27.01
CA THR A 312 1.59 22.90 -26.10
C THR A 312 2.58 21.96 -26.79
N SER A 313 3.61 22.51 -27.42
CA SER A 313 4.80 21.76 -27.83
C SER A 313 6.00 22.20 -27.01
N LEU A 314 7.00 21.32 -26.85
CA LEU A 314 8.20 21.64 -26.06
C LEU A 314 8.89 22.92 -26.58
N GLY A 315 9.02 23.06 -27.90
CA GLY A 315 9.59 24.24 -28.54
C GLY A 315 8.74 25.50 -28.34
N ALA A 316 7.42 25.43 -28.54
CA ALA A 316 6.55 26.58 -28.36
C ALA A 316 6.57 27.11 -26.91
N ILE A 317 6.65 26.21 -25.93
CA ILE A 317 6.74 26.60 -24.51
C ILE A 317 8.12 27.21 -24.22
N ALA A 318 9.20 26.65 -24.76
CA ALA A 318 10.54 27.23 -24.61
C ALA A 318 10.60 28.65 -25.16
N ASP A 319 10.07 28.85 -26.37
CA ASP A 319 10.03 30.15 -27.04
C ASP A 319 9.11 31.15 -26.30
N ALA A 320 8.00 30.70 -25.72
CA ALA A 320 7.10 31.54 -24.94
C ALA A 320 7.75 31.99 -23.62
N LEU A 321 8.46 31.09 -22.94
CA LEU A 321 9.20 31.43 -21.72
C LEU A 321 10.28 32.47 -21.98
N GLU A 322 10.95 32.46 -23.14
CA GLU A 322 11.99 33.45 -23.47
C GLU A 322 11.44 34.86 -23.73
N ARG A 323 10.18 34.98 -24.18
CA ARG A 323 9.54 36.27 -24.48
C ARG A 323 8.74 36.83 -23.32
N ARG A 324 8.54 36.05 -22.25
CA ARG A 324 7.73 36.47 -21.10
C ARG A 324 8.55 37.43 -20.22
N ASP A 325 7.89 38.49 -19.78
CA ASP A 325 8.44 39.37 -18.75
C ASP A 325 8.31 38.66 -17.40
N LEU A 326 9.44 38.42 -16.74
CA LEU A 326 9.52 37.58 -15.54
C LEU A 326 10.25 38.33 -14.43
N SER A 327 9.73 38.22 -13.21
CA SER A 327 10.40 38.74 -12.04
C SER A 327 11.75 38.04 -11.81
N GLU A 328 12.66 38.69 -11.08
CA GLU A 328 13.97 38.13 -10.77
C GLU A 328 13.88 36.74 -10.09
N GLY A 329 12.88 36.57 -9.20
CA GLY A 329 12.63 35.30 -8.51
C GLY A 329 12.19 34.17 -9.45
N GLU A 330 11.27 34.47 -10.36
CA GLU A 330 10.82 33.53 -11.40
C GLU A 330 11.96 33.19 -12.35
N TRP A 331 12.79 34.18 -12.69
CA TRP A 331 13.92 33.95 -13.58
C TRP A 331 14.93 32.98 -12.99
N LYS A 332 15.24 33.18 -11.71
CA LYS A 332 16.11 32.28 -10.94
C LYS A 332 15.52 30.87 -10.84
N ALA A 333 14.21 30.76 -10.62
CA ALA A 333 13.52 29.47 -10.55
C ALA A 333 13.56 28.69 -11.88
N LEU A 334 13.53 29.41 -13.02
CA LEU A 334 13.47 28.82 -14.35
C LEU A 334 14.84 28.50 -14.98
N LEU A 335 15.96 28.88 -14.38
CA LEU A 335 17.30 28.67 -14.95
C LEU A 335 17.53 27.22 -15.41
N SER A 336 17.37 26.24 -14.52
CA SER A 336 17.57 24.83 -14.84
C SER A 336 16.42 24.22 -15.67
N PRO A 337 15.12 24.43 -15.30
CA PRO A 337 14.00 23.89 -16.07
C PRO A 337 13.95 24.38 -17.52
N ARG A 338 14.26 25.65 -17.79
CA ARG A 338 14.26 26.23 -19.14
C ARG A 338 15.34 25.62 -20.01
N GLU A 339 16.56 25.46 -19.50
CA GLU A 339 17.65 24.83 -20.26
C GLU A 339 17.35 23.35 -20.55
N LYS A 340 16.77 22.64 -19.59
CA LYS A 340 16.30 21.27 -19.80
C LYS A 340 15.18 21.20 -20.86
N LEU A 341 14.22 22.11 -20.81
CA LEU A 341 13.15 22.19 -21.80
C LEU A 341 13.71 22.42 -23.21
N LYS A 342 14.69 23.32 -23.37
CA LYS A 342 15.36 23.56 -24.65
C LYS A 342 16.07 22.32 -25.18
N ARG A 343 16.77 21.56 -24.33
CA ARG A 343 17.42 20.30 -24.74
C ARG A 343 16.39 19.28 -25.20
N LEU A 344 15.30 19.10 -24.44
CA LEU A 344 14.20 18.23 -24.83
C LEU A 344 13.52 18.69 -26.13
N ALA A 345 13.34 19.99 -26.33
CA ALA A 345 12.74 20.54 -27.55
C ALA A 345 13.60 20.30 -28.81
N ARG A 346 14.92 20.20 -28.65
CA ARG A 346 15.87 19.90 -29.72
C ARG A 346 15.94 18.43 -30.10
N ARG A 347 15.20 17.55 -29.41
CA ARG A 347 15.14 16.12 -29.69
C ARG A 347 14.02 15.80 -30.67
N PRO A 348 14.31 15.53 -31.96
CA PRO A 348 13.32 15.09 -32.95
C PRO A 348 12.42 13.96 -32.46
N SER A 349 12.96 13.02 -31.67
CA SER A 349 12.24 11.92 -31.01
C SER A 349 11.03 12.38 -30.20
N LEU A 350 11.12 13.56 -29.58
CA LEU A 350 10.13 14.17 -28.68
C LEU A 350 9.35 15.34 -29.29
N THR A 351 9.79 15.82 -30.45
CA THR A 351 9.18 16.96 -31.16
C THR A 351 8.82 16.63 -32.62
N PRO A 352 8.01 15.59 -32.88
CA PRO A 352 7.51 15.34 -34.22
C PRO A 352 6.64 16.49 -34.73
N ARG A 353 6.47 16.55 -36.05
CA ARG A 353 5.45 17.43 -36.66
C ARG A 353 4.07 17.07 -36.10
N ALA A 354 3.22 18.08 -35.89
CA ALA A 354 1.87 17.88 -35.37
C ALA A 354 1.11 16.79 -36.14
N GLY A 355 0.46 15.88 -35.42
CA GLY A 355 -0.28 14.73 -35.93
C GLY A 355 0.59 13.58 -36.45
N ARG A 356 1.93 13.66 -36.31
CA ARG A 356 2.87 12.59 -36.69
C ARG A 356 3.48 11.85 -35.51
N GLY A 357 3.17 12.28 -34.28
CA GLY A 357 3.56 11.57 -33.06
C GLY A 357 2.70 10.34 -32.79
N LEU A 358 3.15 9.53 -31.85
CA LEU A 358 2.41 8.42 -31.26
C LEU A 358 1.12 8.92 -30.59
N ASP A 359 -0.02 8.39 -31.05
CA ASP A 359 -1.32 8.58 -30.42
C ASP A 359 -1.67 7.33 -29.57
N LEU A 360 -1.57 7.47 -28.25
CA LEU A 360 -1.85 6.39 -27.32
C LEU A 360 -3.36 6.04 -27.23
N ASP A 361 -4.27 6.99 -27.48
CA ASP A 361 -5.71 6.71 -27.49
C ASP A 361 -6.05 5.78 -28.65
N ARG A 362 -5.49 6.05 -29.83
CA ARG A 362 -5.58 5.15 -30.98
C ARG A 362 -5.01 3.78 -30.66
N VAL A 363 -3.81 3.70 -30.07
CA VAL A 363 -3.15 2.42 -29.74
C VAL A 363 -4.06 1.54 -28.87
N ILE A 364 -4.65 2.11 -27.82
CA ILE A 364 -5.50 1.34 -26.90
C ILE A 364 -6.83 0.96 -27.57
N ARG A 365 -7.48 1.88 -28.30
CA ARG A 365 -8.77 1.63 -28.93
C ARG A 365 -8.70 0.65 -30.11
N SER A 366 -7.62 0.70 -30.90
CA SER A 366 -7.39 -0.26 -31.99
C SER A 366 -6.81 -1.59 -31.49
N ASN A 367 -6.52 -1.70 -30.19
CA ASN A 367 -5.81 -2.82 -29.60
C ASN A 367 -4.49 -3.10 -30.32
N ALA A 368 -3.73 -2.07 -30.68
CA ALA A 368 -2.41 -2.22 -31.28
C ALA A 368 -1.39 -2.75 -30.26
N VAL A 369 -0.28 -3.28 -30.76
CA VAL A 369 0.89 -3.68 -29.95
C VAL A 369 1.94 -2.60 -30.09
N LEU A 370 2.26 -1.91 -28.99
CA LEU A 370 3.24 -0.82 -28.96
C LEU A 370 4.53 -1.28 -28.28
N TYR A 371 5.65 -1.11 -28.98
CA TYR A 371 6.99 -1.28 -28.45
C TYR A 371 7.71 0.06 -28.38
N VAL A 372 8.20 0.43 -27.19
CA VAL A 372 8.91 1.67 -26.93
C VAL A 372 10.35 1.36 -26.55
N ILE A 373 11.31 1.85 -27.33
CA ILE A 373 12.73 1.78 -27.01
C ILE A 373 13.11 3.05 -26.26
N GLY A 374 13.73 2.87 -25.10
CA GLY A 374 14.37 3.93 -24.33
C GLY A 374 15.89 3.79 -24.32
N ASP A 375 16.51 4.49 -23.38
CA ASP A 375 17.95 4.47 -23.15
C ASP A 375 18.19 4.60 -21.65
N ILE A 376 19.06 3.75 -21.10
CA ILE A 376 19.39 3.74 -19.68
C ILE A 376 20.48 4.76 -19.34
N ASP A 377 21.34 5.08 -20.30
CA ASP A 377 22.50 5.97 -20.15
C ASP A 377 22.11 7.43 -20.41
N ASP A 378 21.08 7.66 -21.25
CA ASP A 378 20.51 8.99 -21.48
C ASP A 378 19.39 9.31 -20.47
N ASP A 379 19.71 10.16 -19.50
CA ASP A 379 18.78 10.62 -18.45
C ASP A 379 17.51 11.27 -18.98
N GLU A 380 17.59 11.98 -20.11
CA GLU A 380 16.44 12.67 -20.69
C GLU A 380 15.49 11.67 -21.36
N ILE A 381 16.04 10.68 -22.07
CA ILE A 381 15.26 9.60 -22.67
C ILE A 381 14.67 8.68 -21.61
N ARG A 382 15.42 8.37 -20.55
CA ARG A 382 14.92 7.63 -19.40
C ARG A 382 13.71 8.33 -18.75
N LEU A 383 13.77 9.65 -18.64
CA LEU A 383 12.68 10.45 -18.11
C LEU A 383 11.49 10.55 -19.09
N ALA A 384 11.76 10.66 -20.39
CA ALA A 384 10.74 10.61 -21.43
C ALA A 384 9.98 9.27 -21.40
N ALA A 385 10.69 8.15 -21.34
CA ALA A 385 10.09 6.80 -21.23
C ALA A 385 9.21 6.67 -19.97
N ARG A 386 9.65 7.21 -18.83
CA ARG A 386 8.83 7.27 -17.62
C ARG A 386 7.59 8.14 -17.81
N THR A 387 7.74 9.28 -18.47
CA THR A 387 6.64 10.21 -18.72
C THR A 387 5.59 9.60 -19.66
N LEU A 388 6.02 8.80 -20.64
CA LEU A 388 5.13 8.03 -21.49
C LEU A 388 4.27 7.05 -20.66
N LEU A 389 4.84 6.38 -19.66
CA LEU A 389 4.07 5.54 -18.74
C LEU A 389 3.05 6.35 -17.91
N VAL A 390 3.36 7.60 -17.56
CA VAL A 390 2.39 8.51 -16.92
C VAL A 390 1.23 8.81 -17.86
N GLU A 391 1.49 9.05 -19.15
CA GLU A 391 0.44 9.24 -20.15
C GLU A 391 -0.45 7.99 -20.31
N VAL A 392 0.15 6.80 -20.37
CA VAL A 392 -0.58 5.53 -20.41
C VAL A 392 -1.51 5.39 -19.19
N ALA A 393 -1.01 5.69 -17.99
CA ALA A 393 -1.81 5.61 -16.77
C ALA A 393 -2.93 6.67 -16.70
N GLN A 394 -2.68 7.87 -17.21
CA GLN A 394 -3.70 8.92 -17.34
C GLN A 394 -4.81 8.49 -18.30
N LEU A 395 -4.43 8.01 -19.48
CA LEU A 395 -5.36 7.56 -20.52
C LEU A 395 -6.18 6.35 -20.07
N ALA A 396 -5.55 5.33 -19.48
CA ALA A 396 -6.24 4.14 -18.97
C ALA A 396 -7.32 4.50 -17.93
N ARG A 397 -7.06 5.51 -17.09
CA ARG A 397 -8.02 6.02 -16.11
C ARG A 397 -9.22 6.68 -16.79
N ARG A 398 -8.99 7.52 -17.80
CA ARG A 398 -10.07 8.15 -18.58
C ARG A 398 -10.94 7.11 -19.27
N LEU A 399 -10.33 6.17 -19.99
CA LEU A 399 -11.04 5.12 -20.70
C LEU A 399 -11.85 4.21 -19.76
N ARG A 400 -11.36 3.97 -18.54
CA ARG A 400 -12.13 3.22 -17.51
C ARG A 400 -13.43 3.92 -17.12
N HIS A 401 -13.48 5.25 -17.12
CA HIS A 401 -14.70 5.99 -16.83
C HIS A 401 -15.65 6.08 -18.03
N GLU A 402 -15.13 5.96 -19.26
CA GLU A 402 -15.91 5.99 -20.50
C GLU A 402 -16.54 4.63 -20.84
N ILE A 403 -15.86 3.52 -20.54
CA ILE A 403 -16.32 2.17 -20.84
C ILE A 403 -17.08 1.65 -19.62
N PRO A 404 -18.41 1.43 -19.69
CA PRO A 404 -19.16 0.82 -18.60
C PRO A 404 -18.52 -0.53 -18.27
N SER A 405 -18.25 -0.78 -16.99
CA SER A 405 -17.70 -2.05 -16.53
C SER A 405 -18.54 -3.21 -17.08
N ARG A 406 -17.95 -4.03 -17.95
CA ARG A 406 -18.52 -5.31 -18.36
C ARG A 406 -18.44 -6.33 -17.24
#